data_AF-A0A2T0KYY8-F1
#
_entry.id   AF-A0A2T0KYY8-F1
#
_cell.length_a   1.000
_cell.length_b   1.000
_cell.length_c   1.000
_cell.angle_alpha   90.00
_cell.angle_beta   90.00
_cell.angle_gamma   90.00
#
_symmetry.space_group_name_H-M   'P 1'
#
loop_
_entity.id
_entity.type
_entity.pdbx_description
1 polymer ?
#
loop_
_entity_poly.entity_id
_entity_poly.type
_entity_poly.pdbx_seq_one_letter_code
_entity_poly.pdbx_strand_id
1 'polypeptide(L)' 'MTDSDLDLVYTTLCKTLTNEGEAQAPLYLARLAMLCLTELDNPRRALSLIEAARLPAATTVTA' A
#
# COMPACT_ATOMS: atom_id res chain seq x y z
N MET A 1 -13.34 11.02 -3.39
CA MET A 1 -12.53 11.03 -4.62
C MET A 1 -13.45 10.70 -5.77
N THR A 2 -13.44 11.52 -6.82
CA THR A 2 -14.06 11.22 -8.10
C THR A 2 -13.23 10.19 -8.87
N ASP A 3 -13.76 9.64 -9.97
CA ASP A 3 -13.02 8.70 -10.81
C ASP A 3 -11.73 9.31 -11.34
N SER A 4 -11.75 10.60 -11.72
CA SER A 4 -10.56 11.34 -12.15
C SER A 4 -9.52 11.50 -11.03
N ASP A 5 -9.97 11.70 -9.79
CA ASP A 5 -9.05 11.77 -8.65
C ASP A 5 -8.39 10.41 -8.40
N LEU A 6 -9.15 9.31 -8.54
CA LEU A 6 -8.63 7.95 -8.39
C LEU A 6 -7.61 7.63 -9.48
N ASP A 7 -7.90 7.95 -10.74
CA ASP A 7 -6.98 7.76 -11.86
C ASP A 7 -5.65 8.49 -11.64
N LEU A 8 -5.71 9.74 -11.21
CA LEU A 8 -4.52 10.54 -10.91
C LEU A 8 -3.68 9.91 -9.79
N VAL A 9 -4.32 9.53 -8.69
CA VAL A 9 -3.63 8.95 -7.52
C VAL A 9 -3.01 7.60 -7.87
N TYR A 10 -3.73 6.72 -8.56
CA TYR A 10 -3.21 5.40 -8.96
C TYR A 10 -2.11 5.51 -10.01
N THR A 11 -2.28 6.37 -11.01
CA THR A 11 -1.24 6.63 -12.01
C THR A 11 0.03 7.15 -11.35
N THR A 12 -0.09 8.06 -10.38
CA THR A 12 1.06 8.59 -9.65
C THR A 12 1.75 7.50 -8.84
N LEU A 13 0.99 6.70 -8.09
CA LEU A 13 1.53 5.61 -7.29
C LEU A 13 2.30 4.60 -8.14
N CYS A 14 1.72 4.15 -9.25
CA CYS A 14 2.35 3.19 -10.15
C CYS A 14 3.63 3.75 -10.79
N LYS A 15 3.61 5.01 -11.23
CA LYS A 15 4.80 5.68 -11.78
C LYS A 15 5.92 5.78 -10.74
N THR A 16 5.60 6.15 -9.51
CA THR A 16 6.60 6.24 -8.44
C THR A 16 7.20 4.88 -8.12
N LEU A 17 6.38 3.84 -7.95
CA LEU A 17 6.87 2.47 -7.73
C LEU A 17 7.80 1.98 -8.85
N THR A 18 7.46 2.31 -10.09
CA THR A 18 8.31 1.98 -11.26
C THR A 18 9.65 2.71 -11.20
N ASN A 19 9.66 3.98 -10.80
CA ASN A 19 10.87 4.80 -10.69
C ASN A 19 11.78 4.38 -9.52
N GLU A 20 11.20 4.04 -8.37
CA GLU A 20 11.95 3.54 -7.21
C GLU A 20 12.53 2.14 -7.48
N GLY A 21 11.84 1.35 -8.31
CA GLY A 21 12.27 0.01 -8.70
C GLY A 21 11.98 -1.06 -7.64
N GLU A 22 12.06 -2.33 -8.07
CA GLU A 22 11.65 -3.50 -7.26
C GLU A 22 12.36 -3.57 -5.90
N ALA A 23 13.65 -3.24 -5.86
CA ALA A 23 14.44 -3.29 -4.64
C ALA A 23 14.00 -2.27 -3.58
N GLN A 24 13.52 -1.09 -3.99
CA GLN A 24 13.11 -0.01 -3.09
C GLN A 24 11.60 0.04 -2.85
N ALA A 25 10.80 -0.65 -3.67
CA ALA A 25 9.34 -0.68 -3.56
C ALA A 25 8.84 -1.04 -2.14
N PRO A 26 9.38 -2.05 -1.42
CA PRO A 26 8.96 -2.34 -0.05
C PRO A 26 9.20 -1.17 0.92
N LEU A 27 10.34 -0.48 0.79
CA LEU A 27 10.68 0.66 1.64
C LEU A 27 9.76 1.85 1.36
N TYR A 28 9.52 2.14 0.07
CA TYR A 28 8.60 3.19 -0.36
C TYR A 28 7.18 2.93 0.19
N LEU A 29 6.66 1.72 0.02
CA LEU A 29 5.33 1.34 0.50
C LEU A 29 5.21 1.39 2.02
N ALA A 30 6.24 0.95 2.75
CA ALA A 30 6.28 1.08 4.21
C ALA A 30 6.21 2.55 4.65
N ARG A 31 6.96 3.43 3.98
CA ARG A 31 6.95 4.88 4.28
C ARG A 31 5.59 5.51 3.97
N LEU A 32 5.02 5.21 2.81
CA LEU A 32 3.69 5.68 2.41
C LEU A 32 2.63 5.23 3.41
N ALA A 33 2.65 3.95 3.83
CA ALA A 33 1.71 3.43 4.81
C ALA A 33 1.78 4.18 6.15
N MET A 34 2.99 4.47 6.66
CA MET A 34 3.16 5.24 7.90
C MET A 34 2.61 6.67 7.81
N LEU A 35 2.78 7.33 6.66
CA LEU A 35 2.18 8.65 6.41
C LEU A 35 0.65 8.57 6.40
N CYS A 36 0.08 7.60 5.68
CA CYS A 36 -1.37 7.38 5.63
C CYS A 36 -1.96 7.06 7.03
N LEU A 37 -1.24 6.29 7.85
CA LEU A 37 -1.67 5.99 9.22
C LEU A 37 -1.69 7.23 10.10
N THR A 38 -0.78 8.18 9.87
CA THR A 38 -0.75 9.47 10.57
C THR A 38 -1.97 10.32 10.17
N GLU A 39 -2.28 10.39 8.88
CA GLU A 39 -3.45 11.14 8.37
C GLU A 39 -4.80 10.52 8.76
N LEU A 40 -4.87 9.20 8.96
CA LEU A 40 -6.11 8.51 9.32
C LEU A 40 -6.62 8.86 10.73
N ASP A 41 -5.72 9.24 11.64
CA ASP A 41 -5.98 9.63 13.04
C ASP A 41 -7.00 8.73 13.79
N ASN A 42 -7.01 7.43 13.48
CA ASN A 42 -7.95 6.46 14.04
C ASN A 42 -7.29 5.09 14.24
N PRO A 43 -6.83 4.78 15.47
CA PRO A 43 -6.11 3.53 15.75
C PRO A 43 -6.93 2.26 15.48
N ARG A 44 -8.24 2.26 15.74
CA ARG A 44 -9.09 1.08 15.49
C ARG A 44 -9.24 0.81 14.00
N ARG A 45 -9.42 1.87 13.21
CA ARG A 45 -9.50 1.76 11.76
C ARG A 45 -8.17 1.34 11.15
N ALA A 46 -7.06 1.89 11.65
CA ALA A 46 -5.71 1.49 11.27
C ALA A 46 -5.47 -0.01 11.48
N LEU A 47 -5.76 -0.53 12.68
CA LEU A 47 -5.62 -1.96 12.99
C LEU A 47 -6.48 -2.84 12.08
N SER A 48 -7.73 -2.43 11.81
CA SER A 48 -8.61 -3.16 10.89
C SER A 48 -8.08 -3.21 9.46
N LEU A 49 -7.45 -2.13 8.96
CA LEU A 49 -6.86 -2.09 7.63
C LEU A 49 -5.60 -2.95 7.54
N ILE A 50 -4.76 -2.94 8.58
CA ILE A 50 -3.55 -3.78 8.67
C ILE A 50 -3.94 -5.26 8.60
N GLU A 51 -5.00 -5.67 9.32
CA GLU A 51 -5.50 -7.05 9.27
C GLU A 51 -6.01 -7.41 7.87
N ALA A 52 -6.79 -6.52 7.24
CA ALA A 52 -7.33 -6.74 5.89
C ALA A 52 -6.25 -6.79 4.80
N ALA A 53 -5.09 -6.16 5.03
CA ALA A 53 -3.97 -6.14 4.09
C ALA A 53 -3.08 -7.39 4.16
N ARG A 54 -3.32 -8.32 5.11
CA ARG A 54 -2.52 -9.54 5.22
C ARG A 54 -2.64 -10.36 3.92
N LEU A 55 -1.49 -10.63 3.32
CA LEU A 55 -1.42 -11.55 2.18
C LEU A 55 -1.80 -12.96 2.64
N PRO A 56 -2.46 -13.76 1.78
CA PRO A 56 -2.66 -15.17 2.07
C PRO A 56 -1.30 -15.82 2.33
N ALA A 57 -1.23 -16.70 3.33
CA ALA A 57 -0.04 -17.50 3.56
C ALA A 57 0.34 -18.15 2.23
N ALA A 58 1.58 -17.96 1.78
CA ALA A 58 2.07 -18.60 0.58
C ALA A 58 1.94 -20.11 0.79
N THR A 59 0.90 -20.71 0.24
CA THR A 59 0.78 -22.16 0.16
C THR A 59 1.97 -22.60 -0.66
N THR A 60 2.98 -23.14 0.01
CA THR A 60 4.06 -23.87 -0.64
C THR A 60 3.41 -25.03 -1.38
N VAL A 61 3.16 -24.83 -2.67
CA VAL A 61 2.84 -25.91 -3.60
C VAL A 61 4.12 -26.73 -3.73
N THR A 62 4.26 -27.74 -2.87
CA THR A 62 5.21 -28.83 -3.09
C THR A 62 4.80 -29.53 -4.39
N ALA A 63 5.63 -29.35 -5.41
CA ALA A 63 5.59 -30.11 -6.66
C ALA A 63 5.99 -31.57 -6.45
#